data_AF-A0A2M7R409-F1
#
_entry.id   AF-A0A2M7R409-F1
#
_cell.length_a   1.000
_cell.length_b   1.000
_cell.length_c   1.000
_cell.angle_alpha   90.00
_cell.angle_beta   90.00
_cell.angle_gamma   90.00
#
_symmetry.space_group_name_H-M   'P 1'
#
loop_
_entity.id
_entity.type
_entity.pdbx_description
1 polymer ?
#
loop_
_entity_poly.entity_id
_entity_poly.type
_entity_poly.pdbx_seq_one_letter_code
_entity_poly.pdbx_strand_id
1 'polypeptide(L)'
;MAIGCFNAAGTMFRLCIDLTTRAMLPEGEVEGLNSTVRRNLGLRLPWLFENRILPETLRELSSCVKDDGNDGAHEGTLTKEEAEDLLDFTYVFLERIYTEPKRLQLAKERREARRKSKT
;
A
#
# COMPACT_ATOMS: atom_id res chain seq x y z
N MET A 1 -6.56 9.11 -15.15
CA MET A 1 -7.81 8.62 -15.76
C MET A 1 -8.44 9.54 -16.78
N ALA A 2 -8.26 10.86 -16.69
CA ALA A 2 -8.93 11.86 -17.56
C ALA A 2 -8.75 11.68 -19.09
N ILE A 3 -7.74 10.92 -19.53
CA ILE A 3 -7.49 10.61 -20.96
C ILE A 3 -7.66 9.12 -21.30
N GLY A 4 -8.27 8.32 -20.40
CA GLY A 4 -8.57 6.90 -20.66
C GLY A 4 -7.39 5.92 -20.56
N CYS A 5 -6.19 6.37 -20.16
CA CYS A 5 -5.02 5.50 -20.02
C CYS A 5 -5.02 4.71 -18.69
N PHE A 6 -5.96 3.77 -18.54
CA PHE A 6 -6.17 3.02 -17.30
C PHE A 6 -5.00 2.08 -16.98
N ASN A 7 -4.53 1.30 -17.95
CA ASN A 7 -3.36 0.42 -17.78
C ASN A 7 -2.13 1.15 -17.23
N ALA A 8 -1.83 2.33 -17.77
CA ALA A 8 -0.70 3.13 -17.31
C ALA A 8 -0.90 3.60 -15.85
N ALA A 9 -2.10 4.06 -15.51
CA ALA A 9 -2.43 4.47 -14.15
C ALA A 9 -2.31 3.29 -13.17
N GLY A 10 -2.97 2.16 -13.46
CA GLY A 10 -2.91 0.95 -12.64
C GLY A 10 -1.49 0.42 -12.45
N THR A 11 -0.66 0.45 -13.50
CA THR A 11 0.77 0.08 -13.41
C THR A 11 1.53 0.97 -12.43
N MET A 12 1.31 2.29 -12.47
CA MET A 12 1.99 3.23 -11.56
C MET A 12 1.54 3.07 -10.11
N PHE A 13 0.24 2.87 -9.88
CA PHE A 13 -0.31 2.59 -8.55
C PHE A 13 0.29 1.32 -7.95
N ARG A 14 0.32 0.23 -8.73
CA ARG A 14 0.97 -1.03 -8.32
C ARG A 14 2.44 -0.87 -8.02
N LEU A 15 3.17 -0.13 -8.86
CA LEU A 15 4.59 0.11 -8.65
C LEU A 15 4.83 0.87 -7.33
N CYS A 16 3.99 1.85 -7.02
CA CYS A 16 4.05 2.58 -5.76
C CYS A 16 3.86 1.65 -4.55
N ILE A 17 2.84 0.79 -4.59
CA ILE A 17 2.58 -0.20 -3.55
C ILE A 17 3.74 -1.20 -3.47
N ASP A 18 4.27 -1.64 -4.62
CA ASP A 18 5.37 -2.60 -4.69
C ASP A 18 6.64 -2.07 -4.02
N LEU A 19 7.07 -0.86 -4.37
CA LEU A 19 8.27 -0.24 -3.79
C LEU A 19 8.10 -0.01 -2.29
N THR A 20 6.94 0.50 -1.87
CA THR A 20 6.64 0.76 -0.46
C THR A 20 6.67 -0.53 0.37
N THR A 21 6.00 -1.58 -0.11
CA THR A 21 5.91 -2.85 0.62
C THR A 21 7.22 -3.63 0.62
N ARG A 22 8.09 -3.47 -0.38
CA ARG A 22 9.46 -4.04 -0.35
C ARG A 22 10.29 -3.47 0.80
N ALA A 23 10.20 -2.16 1.02
CA ALA A 23 10.94 -1.49 2.09
C ALA A 23 10.47 -1.88 3.50
N MET A 24 9.30 -2.51 3.62
CA MET A 24 8.74 -2.99 4.90
C MET A 24 9.17 -4.42 5.25
N LEU A 25 9.81 -5.14 4.32
CA LEU A 25 10.16 -6.54 4.54
C LEU A 25 11.36 -6.64 5.51
N PRO A 26 11.32 -7.59 6.46
CA PRO A 26 12.48 -7.88 7.28
C PRO A 26 13.64 -8.43 6.42
N GLU A 27 14.86 -8.14 6.86
CA GLU A 27 16.08 -8.73 6.31
C GLU A 27 16.28 -10.16 6.84
N GLY A 28 17.06 -10.97 6.11
CA GLY A 28 17.40 -12.34 6.52
C GLY A 28 16.34 -13.41 6.24
N GLU A 29 16.55 -14.58 6.81
CA GLU A 29 15.64 -15.72 6.70
C GLU A 29 14.48 -15.56 7.69
N VAL A 30 13.27 -15.48 7.15
CA VAL A 30 12.02 -15.41 7.91
C VAL A 30 11.07 -16.45 7.33
N GLU A 31 10.40 -17.19 8.20
CA GLU A 31 9.45 -18.23 7.81
C GLU A 31 8.39 -17.68 6.84
N GLY A 32 8.15 -18.41 5.76
CA GLY A 32 7.20 -18.00 4.71
C GLY A 32 7.67 -16.86 3.79
N LEU A 33 8.77 -16.16 4.10
CA LEU A 33 9.27 -15.03 3.29
C LEU A 33 10.44 -15.44 2.36
N ASN A 34 10.15 -16.31 1.40
CA ASN A 34 11.11 -16.72 0.38
C ASN A 34 11.29 -15.66 -0.73
N SER A 35 12.25 -15.89 -1.64
CA SER A 35 12.55 -14.97 -2.74
C SER A 35 11.33 -14.68 -3.64
N THR A 36 10.45 -15.66 -3.84
CA THR A 36 9.21 -15.51 -4.64
C THR A 36 8.22 -14.58 -3.95
N VAL A 37 7.95 -14.79 -2.65
CA VAL A 37 7.07 -13.92 -1.85
C VAL A 37 7.64 -12.50 -1.77
N ARG A 38 8.96 -12.36 -1.64
CA ARG A 38 9.61 -11.04 -1.65
C ARG A 38 9.40 -10.28 -2.97
N ARG A 39 9.37 -10.97 -4.11
CA ARG A 39 9.34 -10.35 -5.45
C ARG A 39 7.94 -10.16 -6.02
N ASN A 40 7.00 -11.06 -5.70
CA ASN A 40 5.64 -11.04 -6.22
C ASN A 40 4.72 -10.25 -5.27
N LEU A 41 4.22 -9.10 -5.72
CA LEU A 41 3.34 -8.25 -4.91
C LEU A 41 2.07 -8.97 -4.42
N GLY A 42 1.45 -9.79 -5.29
CA GLY A 42 0.23 -10.54 -4.96
C GLY A 42 0.43 -11.62 -3.89
N LEU A 43 1.65 -12.16 -3.76
CA LEU A 43 2.01 -13.06 -2.66
C LEU A 43 2.49 -12.29 -1.43
N ARG A 44 3.17 -11.15 -1.64
CA ARG A 44 3.73 -10.34 -0.56
C ARG A 44 2.67 -9.69 0.31
N LEU A 45 1.59 -9.17 -0.28
CA LEU A 45 0.53 -8.49 0.47
C LEU A 45 -0.14 -9.43 1.49
N PRO A 46 -0.63 -10.64 1.13
CA PRO A 46 -1.14 -11.60 2.11
C PRO A 46 -0.17 -11.87 3.25
N TRP A 47 1.11 -12.14 2.93
CA TRP A 47 2.14 -12.41 3.92
C TRP A 47 2.34 -11.23 4.88
N LEU A 48 2.37 -9.99 4.37
CA LEU A 48 2.51 -8.78 5.19
C LEU A 48 1.35 -8.60 6.18
N PHE A 49 0.12 -8.92 5.76
CA PHE A 49 -1.03 -8.85 6.65
C PHE A 49 -1.06 -9.99 7.68
N GLU A 50 -0.76 -11.22 7.27
CA GLU A 50 -0.63 -12.39 8.16
C GLU A 50 0.40 -12.16 9.28
N ASN A 51 1.49 -11.46 8.95
CA ASN A 51 2.53 -11.08 9.90
C ASN A 51 2.28 -9.74 10.59
N ARG A 52 1.10 -9.12 10.40
CA ARG A 52 0.67 -7.85 11.01
C ARG A 52 1.63 -6.67 10.77
N ILE A 53 2.41 -6.73 9.69
CA ILE A 53 3.26 -5.62 9.25
C ILE A 53 2.39 -4.55 8.58
N LEU A 54 1.39 -4.99 7.80
CA LEU A 54 0.34 -4.12 7.31
C LEU A 54 -0.89 -4.17 8.22
N PRO A 55 -1.59 -3.03 8.43
CA PRO A 55 -2.84 -3.01 9.17
C PRO A 55 -3.92 -3.84 8.47
N GLU A 56 -4.55 -4.75 9.23
CA GLU A 56 -5.62 -5.65 8.73
C GLU A 56 -6.79 -4.89 8.08
N THR A 57 -7.06 -3.65 8.52
CA THR A 57 -8.11 -2.79 7.95
C THR A 57 -7.90 -2.44 6.47
N LEU A 58 -6.70 -2.67 5.92
CA LEU A 58 -6.41 -2.46 4.50
C LEU A 58 -6.60 -3.73 3.65
N ARG A 59 -6.82 -4.90 4.27
CA ARG A 59 -6.82 -6.19 3.57
C ARG A 59 -7.92 -6.27 2.52
N GLU A 60 -9.14 -5.91 2.87
CA GLU A 60 -10.29 -6.00 1.96
C GLU A 60 -10.06 -5.17 0.69
N LEU A 61 -9.62 -3.93 0.83
CA LEU A 61 -9.32 -3.05 -0.31
C LEU A 61 -8.13 -3.53 -1.16
N SER A 62 -7.26 -4.39 -0.63
CA SER A 62 -6.08 -4.86 -1.35
C SER A 62 -6.39 -5.91 -2.43
N SER A 63 -7.61 -6.44 -2.49
CA SER A 63 -8.03 -7.46 -3.47
C SER A 63 -7.84 -6.97 -4.92
N CYS A 64 -8.07 -5.68 -5.18
CA CYS A 64 -7.89 -5.08 -6.51
C CYS A 64 -6.46 -5.20 -7.06
N VAL A 65 -5.47 -5.42 -6.19
CA VAL A 65 -4.09 -5.65 -6.59
C VAL A 65 -3.89 -7.06 -7.18
N LYS A 66 -4.64 -8.05 -6.72
CA LYS A 66 -4.52 -9.42 -7.21
C LYS A 66 -5.42 -9.67 -8.41
N ASP A 67 -6.66 -9.23 -8.33
CA ASP A 67 -7.70 -9.60 -9.30
C ASP A 67 -7.61 -8.75 -10.58
N ASP A 68 -7.19 -7.48 -10.46
CA ASP A 68 -7.32 -6.53 -11.56
C ASP A 68 -5.95 -6.02 -12.05
N GLY A 69 -5.02 -5.79 -11.13
CA GLY A 69 -3.86 -4.98 -11.44
C GLY A 69 -2.71 -5.66 -12.18
N ASN A 70 -2.41 -6.94 -11.93
CA ASN A 70 -1.19 -7.55 -12.51
C ASN A 70 -1.40 -7.92 -13.97
N ASP A 71 -2.41 -8.76 -14.20
CA ASP A 71 -2.59 -9.39 -15.49
C ASP A 71 -3.32 -8.44 -16.43
N GLY A 72 -4.30 -7.67 -15.92
CA GLY A 72 -4.98 -6.63 -16.68
C GLY A 72 -4.03 -5.55 -17.22
N ALA A 73 -3.09 -5.07 -16.41
CA ALA A 73 -2.10 -4.09 -16.86
C ALA A 73 -1.07 -4.68 -17.83
N HIS A 74 -0.72 -5.97 -17.70
CA HIS A 74 0.19 -6.66 -18.62
C HIS A 74 -0.48 -6.98 -19.97
N GLU A 75 -1.76 -7.35 -19.97
CA GLU A 75 -2.55 -7.66 -21.17
C GLU A 75 -3.17 -6.41 -21.82
N GLY A 76 -3.12 -5.27 -21.13
CA GLY A 76 -3.67 -4.01 -21.62
C GLY A 76 -5.18 -3.90 -21.49
N THR A 77 -5.80 -4.72 -20.65
CA THR A 77 -7.26 -4.89 -20.51
C THR A 77 -7.85 -4.18 -19.30
N LEU A 78 -7.03 -3.49 -18.49
CA LEU A 78 -7.49 -2.81 -17.29
C LEU A 78 -8.61 -1.80 -17.61
N THR A 79 -9.76 -2.01 -16.97
CA THR A 79 -10.94 -1.16 -17.10
C THR A 79 -10.77 0.13 -16.30
N LYS A 80 -11.73 1.04 -16.45
CA LYS A 80 -11.74 2.29 -15.70
C LYS A 80 -11.94 2.00 -14.21
N GLU A 81 -12.92 1.16 -13.91
CA GLU A 81 -13.36 0.81 -12.56
C GLU A 81 -12.22 0.13 -11.79
N GLU A 82 -11.53 -0.83 -12.42
CA GLU A 82 -10.35 -1.48 -11.85
C GLU A 82 -9.20 -0.50 -11.57
N ALA A 83 -9.01 0.51 -12.44
CA ALA A 83 -8.02 1.55 -12.21
C ALA A 83 -8.43 2.54 -11.10
N GLU A 84 -9.73 2.76 -10.90
CA GLU A 84 -10.30 3.53 -9.79
C GLU A 84 -10.11 2.81 -8.46
N ASP A 85 -10.39 1.50 -8.42
CA ASP A 85 -10.18 0.68 -7.24
C ASP A 85 -8.69 0.64 -6.81
N LEU A 86 -7.78 0.51 -7.78
CA LEU A 86 -6.34 0.61 -7.52
C LEU A 86 -5.93 2.00 -7.00
N LEU A 87 -6.53 3.07 -7.51
CA LEU A 87 -6.29 4.43 -7.03
C LEU A 87 -6.74 4.58 -5.58
N ASP A 88 -7.97 4.17 -5.28
CA ASP A 88 -8.56 4.29 -3.95
C ASP A 88 -7.77 3.49 -2.92
N PHE A 89 -7.41 2.25 -3.24
CA PHE A 89 -6.54 1.46 -2.38
C PHE A 89 -5.18 2.14 -2.18
N THR A 90 -4.54 2.61 -3.26
CA THR A 90 -3.22 3.25 -3.17
C THR A 90 -3.27 4.51 -2.30
N TYR A 91 -4.33 5.32 -2.42
CA TYR A 91 -4.50 6.52 -1.63
C TYR A 91 -4.62 6.20 -0.13
N VAL A 92 -5.54 5.28 0.23
CA VAL A 92 -5.75 4.87 1.63
C VAL A 92 -4.50 4.19 2.19
N PHE A 93 -3.83 3.36 1.39
CA PHE A 93 -2.56 2.73 1.74
C PHE A 93 -1.49 3.78 2.09
N LEU A 94 -1.21 4.74 1.19
CA LEU A 94 -0.20 5.77 1.44
C LEU A 94 -0.57 6.67 2.62
N GLU A 95 -1.86 6.98 2.79
CA GLU A 95 -2.32 7.73 3.95
C GLU A 95 -2.03 6.98 5.24
N ARG A 96 -2.39 5.69 5.32
CA ARG A 96 -2.20 4.87 6.52
C ARG A 96 -0.72 4.63 6.85
N ILE A 97 0.12 4.48 5.82
CA ILE A 97 1.54 4.17 5.99
C ILE A 97 2.38 5.40 6.31
N TYR A 98 2.12 6.55 5.67
CA TYR A 98 3.00 7.72 5.78
C TYR A 98 2.33 8.91 6.45
N THR A 99 1.14 9.28 5.99
CA THR A 99 0.51 10.54 6.37
C THR A 99 -0.07 10.48 7.78
N GLU A 100 -0.83 9.43 8.10
CA GLU A 100 -1.49 9.24 9.39
C GLU A 100 -0.47 9.16 10.54
N PRO A 101 0.60 8.33 10.48
CA PRO A 101 1.61 8.29 11.53
C PRO A 101 2.25 9.66 11.79
N LYS A 102 2.57 10.41 10.72
CA LYS A 102 3.16 11.74 10.87
C LYS A 102 2.17 12.76 11.45
N ARG A 103 0.90 12.71 11.05
CA ARG A 103 -0.16 13.56 11.63
C ARG A 103 -0.32 13.29 13.13
N LEU A 104 -0.32 12.02 13.54
CA LEU A 104 -0.40 11.62 14.96
C LEU A 104 0.82 12.13 15.75
N GLN A 105 2.03 11.97 15.21
CA GLN A 105 3.26 12.50 15.80
C GLN A 105 3.15 14.01 16.04
N LEU A 106 2.82 14.78 14.99
CA LEU A 106 2.72 16.24 15.09
C LEU A 106 1.62 16.68 16.07
N ALA A 107 0.50 15.94 16.15
CA ALA A 107 -0.55 16.22 17.11
C ALA A 107 -0.09 16.01 18.57
N LYS A 108 0.70 14.96 18.81
CA LYS A 108 1.33 14.69 20.12
C LYS A 108 2.30 15.81 20.50
N GLU A 109 3.19 16.20 19.59
CA GLU A 109 4.14 17.30 19.79
C GLU A 109 3.42 18.62 20.14
N ARG A 110 2.36 18.98 19.39
CA ARG A 110 1.53 20.15 19.70
C ARG A 110 0.89 20.07 21.09
N ARG A 111 0.42 18.89 21.51
CA ARG A 111 -0.17 18.68 22.84
C ARG A 111 0.86 18.87 23.96
N GLU A 112 2.07 18.36 23.76
CA GLU A 112 3.17 18.49 24.73
C GLU A 112 3.67 19.94 24.85
N ALA A 113 3.80 20.65 23.74
CA ALA A 113 4.16 22.07 23.73
C ALA A 113 3.18 22.92 24.56
N ARG A 114 1.86 22.71 24.39
CA ARG A 114 0.83 23.40 25.20
C ARG A 114 0.86 23.07 26.69
N ARG A 115 1.40 21.90 27.07
CA ARG A 115 1.55 21.51 28.48
C ARG A 115 2.77 22.19 29.11
N LYS A 116 3.89 22.21 28.39
CA LYS A 116 5.12 22.89 28.83
C LYS A 116 4.95 24.40 28.98
N SER A 117 4.13 25.04 28.14
CA SER A 117 3.87 26.48 28.24
C SER A 117 2.95 26.87 29.41
N LYS A 118 2.41 25.91 30.16
CA LYS A 118 1.52 26.13 31.32
C LYS A 118 2.24 25.93 32.66
N THR A 119 3.51 25.56 32.65
CA THR A 119 4.38 25.39 33.83
C THR A 119 5.45 26.47 33.78
#